data_AF-A0ABD5S3I2-F1
#
_entry.id   AF-A0ABD5S3I2-F1
#
_cell.length_a   1.000
_cell.length_b   1.000
_cell.length_c   1.000
_cell.angle_alpha   90.00
_cell.angle_beta   90.00
_cell.angle_gamma   90.00
#
_symmetry.space_group_name_H-M   'P 1'
#
loop_
_entity.id
_entity.type
_entity.pdbx_description
1 polymer ?
#
loop_
_entity_poly.entity_id
_entity_poly.type
_entity_poly.pdbx_seq_one_letter_code
_entity_poly.pdbx_strand_id
1 'polypeptide(L)' 'VREATGWVIGGVPPMCHVADLPTLLDPTLLEYETVWAAAGTPEAVFPIDPERLRDLAGATVADVTG' A
#
# COMPACT_ATOMS: atom_id res chain seq x y z
N VAL A 1 0.06 -13.00 7.51
CA VAL A 1 -0.10 -11.53 7.48
C VAL A 1 0.59 -10.87 8.67
N ARG A 2 0.07 -10.97 9.91
CA ARG A 2 0.70 -10.35 11.11
C ARG A 2 2.17 -10.72 11.32
N GLU A 3 2.53 -11.96 11.02
CA GLU A 3 3.89 -12.49 11.16
C GLU A 3 4.88 -12.00 10.08
N ALA A 4 4.38 -11.51 8.94
CA ALA A 4 5.20 -11.02 7.82
C ALA A 4 5.24 -9.49 7.73
N THR A 5 4.18 -8.80 8.16
CA THR A 5 4.05 -7.33 8.06
C THR A 5 4.10 -6.62 9.41
N GLY A 6 3.81 -7.31 10.52
CA GLY A 6 3.59 -6.71 11.84
C GLY A 6 2.15 -6.21 12.07
N TRP A 7 1.27 -6.28 11.08
CA TRP A 7 -0.05 -5.62 11.10
C TRP A 7 -1.23 -6.61 10.93
N VAL A 8 -2.40 -6.23 11.44
CA VAL A 8 -3.64 -7.01 11.33
C VAL A 8 -4.28 -6.79 9.95
N ILE A 9 -4.95 -7.82 9.41
CA ILE A 9 -5.73 -7.73 8.16
C ILE A 9 -6.73 -6.57 8.26
N GLY A 10 -6.79 -5.70 7.24
CA GLY A 10 -7.67 -4.52 7.19
C GLY A 10 -6.99 -3.19 7.55
N GLY A 11 -5.77 -3.21 8.10
CA GLY A 11 -5.03 -1.99 8.46
C GLY A 11 -3.55 -2.05 8.08
N VAL A 12 -3.17 -2.92 7.15
CA VAL A 12 -1.78 -3.10 6.73
C VAL A 12 -1.35 -1.88 5.93
N PRO A 13 -0.46 -1.02 6.46
CA PRO A 13 0.00 0.14 5.71
C PRO A 13 0.86 -0.32 4.54
N PRO A 14 0.81 0.34 3.38
CA PRO A 14 1.61 -0.02 2.20
C PRO A 14 3.13 0.23 2.38
N MET A 15 3.56 0.64 3.58
CA MET A 15 4.92 1.07 3.92
C MET A 15 5.28 0.56 5.32
N CYS A 16 6.57 0.50 5.66
CA CYS A 16 7.07 0.09 6.98
C CYS A 16 6.68 -1.36 7.38
N HIS A 17 6.86 -2.31 6.47
CA HIS A 17 6.84 -3.73 6.82
C HIS A 17 8.13 -4.14 7.53
N VAL A 18 8.02 -5.08 8.47
CA VAL A 18 9.16 -5.63 9.23
C VAL A 18 10.14 -6.40 8.33
N ALA A 19 9.68 -6.83 7.16
CA ALA A 19 10.48 -7.42 6.10
C ALA A 19 10.30 -6.61 4.80
N ASP A 20 11.37 -6.49 3.99
CA ASP A 20 11.28 -6.03 2.62
C ASP A 20 10.45 -7.03 1.81
N LEU A 21 9.18 -6.71 1.59
CA LEU A 21 8.26 -7.51 0.80
C LEU A 21 8.22 -6.95 -0.62
N PRO A 22 8.22 -7.81 -1.65
CA PRO A 22 7.90 -7.37 -3.01
C PRO A 22 6.50 -6.75 -3.01
N THR A 23 6.43 -5.44 -3.24
CA THR A 23 5.17 -4.69 -3.29
C THR A 23 4.77 -4.49 -4.75
N LEU A 24 3.54 -4.86 -5.08
CA LEU A 24 2.93 -4.55 -6.37
C LEU A 24 1.92 -3.43 -6.19
N LEU A 25 1.88 -2.51 -7.16
CA LEU A 25 0.88 -1.44 -7.23
C LEU A 25 0.04 -1.62 -8.50
N ASP A 26 -1.27 -1.62 -8.31
CA ASP A 26 -2.23 -1.68 -9.41
C ASP A 26 -2.16 -0.39 -10.25
N PRO A 27 -1.93 -0.48 -11.57
CA PRO A 27 -1.82 0.70 -12.44
C PRO A 27 -3.07 1.59 -12.41
N THR A 28 -4.26 1.04 -12.14
CA THR A 28 -5.51 1.82 -12.07
C THR A 28 -5.49 2.86 -10.95
N LEU A 29 -4.71 2.64 -9.89
CA LEU A 29 -4.54 3.61 -8.81
C LEU A 29 -3.86 4.90 -9.28
N LEU A 30 -3.05 4.84 -10.35
CA LEU A 30 -2.35 5.99 -10.93
C LEU A 30 -3.29 6.90 -11.75
N GLU A 31 -4.52 6.47 -12.02
CA GLU A 31 -5.52 7.29 -12.72
C GLU A 31 -6.21 8.32 -11.81
N TYR A 32 -5.99 8.23 -10.49
CA TYR A 32 -6.58 9.11 -9.49
C TYR A 32 -5.57 10.16 -9.01
N GLU A 33 -6.04 11.38 -8.74
CA GLU A 33 -5.18 12.41 -8.12
C GLU A 33 -4.86 12.12 -6.64
N THR A 34 -5.68 11.30 -5.97
CA THR A 34 -5.49 10.96 -4.56
C THR A 34 -6.09 9.59 -4.26
N VAL A 35 -5.35 8.75 -3.55
CA VAL A 35 -5.80 7.45 -3.04
C VAL A 35 -5.74 7.42 -1.51
N TRP A 36 -6.51 6.52 -0.90
CA TRP A 36 -6.59 6.38 0.56
C TRP A 36 -5.87 5.11 0.99
N ALA A 37 -4.70 5.28 1.61
CA ALA A 37 -3.88 4.18 2.12
C ALA A 37 -4.18 3.91 3.59
N ALA A 38 -4.14 2.63 4.01
CA ALA A 38 -4.28 2.25 5.41
C ALA A 38 -3.13 2.78 6.26
N ALA A 39 -3.43 3.25 7.47
CA ALA A 39 -2.48 3.91 8.38
C ALA A 39 -2.12 3.07 9.62
N GLY A 40 -2.29 1.74 9.57
CA GLY A 40 -1.92 0.85 10.68
C GLY A 40 -3.08 0.36 11.56
N THR A 41 -4.31 0.87 11.38
CA THR A 41 -5.52 0.33 12.04
C THR A 41 -6.68 0.25 11.03
N PRO A 42 -7.72 -0.58 11.29
CA PRO A 42 -8.85 -0.75 10.36
C PRO A 42 -9.65 0.53 10.07
N GLU A 43 -9.57 1.53 10.95
CA GLU A 43 -10.35 2.77 10.87
C GLU A 43 -9.49 3.97 10.46
N ALA A 44 -8.17 3.80 10.33
CA ALA A 44 -7.26 4.88 9.98
C ALA A 44 -6.80 4.74 8.54
N VAL A 45 -7.21 5.70 7.70
CA VAL A 45 -6.73 5.88 6.33
C VAL A 45 -6.18 7.29 6.18
N PHE A 46 -5.22 7.47 5.27
CA PHE A 46 -4.70 8.80 4.93
C PHE A 46 -4.70 9.02 3.41
N PRO A 47 -5.00 10.24 2.95
CA PRO A 47 -4.91 10.58 1.54
C PRO A 47 -3.45 10.71 1.13
N ILE A 48 -3.09 10.16 -0.02
CA ILE A 48 -1.75 10.26 -0.60
C ILE A 48 -1.82 10.24 -2.13
N ASP A 49 -0.89 10.96 -2.76
CA ASP A 49 -0.65 10.88 -4.19
C ASP A 49 -0.17 9.45 -4.57
N PRO A 50 -0.77 8.80 -5.59
CA PRO A 50 -0.42 7.43 -5.96
C PRO A 50 1.03 7.23 -6.40
N GLU A 51 1.64 8.19 -7.07
CA GLU A 51 3.06 8.11 -7.45
C GLU A 51 3.94 8.21 -6.21
N ARG A 52 3.61 9.13 -5.30
CA ARG A 52 4.30 9.26 -4.02
C ARG A 52 4.17 7.98 -3.20
N LEU A 53 3.00 7.35 -3.21
CA LEU A 53 2.75 6.09 -2.55
C LEU A 53 3.62 4.97 -3.14
N ARG A 54 3.66 4.84 -4.48
CA ARG A 54 4.53 3.86 -5.17
C ARG A 54 5.98 4.01 -4.74
N ASP A 55 6.49 5.23 -4.75
CA ASP A 55 7.89 5.52 -4.46
C ASP A 55 8.24 5.21 -3.00
N LEU A 56 7.35 5.54 -2.06
CA LEU A 56 7.55 5.24 -0.64
C LEU A 56 7.43 3.74 -0.33
N ALA A 57 6.59 3.02 -1.06
CA ALA A 57 6.37 1.58 -0.90
C ALA A 57 7.40 0.71 -1.65
N GLY A 58 8.26 1.31 -2.49
CA GLY A 58 9.16 0.58 -3.38
C GLY A 58 8.40 -0.33 -4.36
N ALA A 59 7.18 0.06 -4.73
CA ALA A 59 6.26 -0.81 -5.44
C ALA A 59 6.55 -0.88 -6.93
N THR A 60 6.46 -2.09 -7.49
CA THR A 60 6.49 -2.31 -8.94
C THR A 60 5.07 -2.23 -9.48
N VAL A 61 4.84 -1.38 -10.47
CA VAL A 61 3.53 -1.29 -11.14
C VAL A 61 3.31 -2.58 -11.95
N ALA A 62 2.23 -3.28 -11.65
CA ALA A 62 1.88 -4.52 -12.33
C ALA A 62 0.36 -4.64 -12.41
N ASP A 63 -0.14 -5.16 -13.52
CA ASP A 63 -1.55 -5.54 -13.62
C ASP A 63 -1.82 -6.71 -12.67
N VAL A 64 -2.52 -6.42 -11.58
CA VAL A 64 -2.92 -7.38 -10.54
C VAL A 64 -4.40 -7.74 -10.63
N THR A 65 -5.13 -7.13 -11.57
CA THR A 65 -6.55 -7.39 -11.83
C THR A 65 -6.70 -8.43 -12.94
N GLY A 66 -6.91 -9.68 -12.52
CA GLY A 66 -7.38 -10.77 -13.39
C GLY A 66 -8.81 -11.16 -13.07
#